data_AF-A0A0D2AMU8-F1
#
_entry.id   AF-A0A0D2AMU8-F1
#
_cell.length_a   1.000
_cell.length_b   1.000
_cell.length_c   1.000
_cell.angle_alpha   90.00
_cell.angle_beta   90.00
_cell.angle_gamma   90.00
#
_symmetry.space_group_name_H-M   'P 1'
#
loop_
_entity.id
_entity.type
_entity.pdbx_description
1 polymer ?
#
loop_
_entity_poly.entity_id
_entity_poly.type
_entity_poly.pdbx_seq_one_letter_code
_entity_poly.pdbx_strand_id
1 'polypeptide(L)'
;MTYATKDDSFDADMFHLSSKTKSAHYPPNGDLLSSGEKKSKLFWKRHEQEREELQRALRFQESKMLKQERRFDQELKKERQRAERLKEELDEQIATEERQKQEDEENRRFQIEMEKQRERELELKRMGTSPTALLHLRELVRSRYELDMEIWRMRDTRRANRKVLEEKMHRADVLLREIQATVSSWKMDREVWEEDELDMAKEIQSRLMEDGKRNWALNPPWKT
;
A
#
# COMPACT_ATOMS: atom_id res chain seq x y z
N MET A 1 0.54 31.49 5.21
CA MET A 1 1.06 32.51 6.14
C MET A 1 2.03 33.38 5.37
N THR A 2 1.76 34.68 5.35
CA THR A 2 2.35 35.72 4.50
C THR A 2 3.71 36.17 5.02
N TYR A 3 4.74 36.13 4.18
CA TYR A 3 6.02 36.79 4.47
C TYR A 3 6.04 38.18 3.85
N ALA A 4 6.18 39.18 4.73
CA ALA A 4 6.37 40.57 4.38
C ALA A 4 7.74 40.76 3.70
N THR A 5 7.72 41.24 2.46
CA THR A 5 8.89 41.79 1.77
C THR A 5 9.25 43.12 2.43
N LYS A 6 10.38 43.15 3.14
CA LYS A 6 11.00 44.42 3.55
C LYS A 6 11.80 44.95 2.36
N ASP A 7 11.39 46.12 1.91
CA ASP A 7 12.15 46.99 1.02
C ASP A 7 13.45 47.42 1.73
N ASP A 8 14.59 46.95 1.23
CA ASP A 8 15.88 47.54 1.56
C ASP A 8 16.12 48.71 0.60
N SER A 9 15.96 49.91 1.16
CA SER A 9 16.27 51.18 0.51
C SER A 9 17.74 51.23 0.11
N PHE A 10 17.97 51.38 -1.19
CA PHE A 10 19.27 51.66 -1.77
C PHE A 10 19.65 53.12 -1.45
N ASP A 11 20.41 53.34 -0.37
CA ASP A 11 21.05 54.63 -0.11
C ASP A 11 22.16 54.85 -1.16
N ALA A 12 21.79 55.54 -2.22
CA ALA A 12 22.70 56.08 -3.21
C ALA A 12 23.41 57.30 -2.62
N ASP A 13 24.45 57.06 -1.81
CA ASP A 13 25.30 58.14 -1.32
C ASP A 13 26.09 58.76 -2.48
N MET A 14 25.61 59.95 -2.86
CA MET A 14 26.21 60.87 -3.81
C MET A 14 27.65 61.20 -3.43
N PHE A 15 28.60 60.81 -4.29
CA PHE A 15 29.92 61.41 -4.32
C PHE A 15 29.82 62.91 -4.67
N HIS A 16 29.95 63.78 -3.67
CA HIS A 16 30.20 65.20 -3.87
C HIS A 16 31.63 65.39 -4.42
N LEU A 17 31.75 65.46 -5.75
CA LEU A 17 32.93 65.99 -6.43
C LEU A 17 33.05 67.49 -6.12
N SER A 18 33.86 67.84 -5.11
CA SER A 18 34.28 69.22 -4.84
C SER A 18 35.33 69.65 -5.88
N SER A 19 34.86 70.25 -6.96
CA SER A 19 35.67 70.96 -7.95
C SER A 19 36.22 72.25 -7.33
N LYS A 20 37.39 72.19 -6.68
CA LYS A 20 38.19 73.38 -6.36
C LYS A 20 39.18 73.64 -7.50
N THR A 21 38.78 74.49 -8.42
CA THR A 21 39.65 75.14 -9.41
C THR A 21 40.55 76.16 -8.72
N LYS A 22 41.75 75.75 -8.32
CA LYS A 22 42.82 76.70 -7.92
C LYS A 22 43.60 77.11 -9.17
N SER A 23 43.35 78.36 -9.58
CA SER A 23 44.11 79.14 -10.55
C SER A 23 45.60 79.11 -10.21
N ALA A 24 46.41 78.58 -11.12
CA ALA A 24 47.86 78.55 -11.01
C ALA A 24 48.45 79.84 -11.61
N HIS A 25 49.09 80.61 -10.74
CA HIS A 25 49.92 81.76 -11.08
C HIS A 25 51.24 81.22 -11.68
N TYR A 26 51.52 81.54 -12.95
CA TYR A 26 52.78 81.20 -13.62
C TYR A 26 53.88 82.20 -13.20
N PRO A 27 54.97 81.75 -12.55
CA PRO A 27 56.18 82.56 -12.44
C PRO A 27 57.00 82.54 -13.75
N PRO A 28 57.84 83.56 -13.99
CA PRO A 28 58.53 83.77 -15.26
C PRO A 28 59.77 82.90 -15.39
N ASN A 29 60.11 82.62 -16.66
CA ASN A 29 61.30 81.93 -17.15
C ASN A 29 62.59 82.38 -16.46
N GLY A 30 63.34 81.41 -15.94
CA GLY A 30 64.70 81.60 -15.42
C GLY A 30 65.56 80.37 -15.70
N ASP A 31 66.61 80.57 -16.50
CA ASP A 31 67.62 79.60 -16.92
C ASP A 31 68.22 78.80 -15.76
N LEU A 32 68.02 77.48 -15.78
CA LEU A 32 68.73 76.50 -14.93
C LEU A 32 68.69 75.09 -15.55
N LEU A 33 68.98 75.01 -16.86
CA LEU A 33 69.11 73.78 -17.63
C LEU A 33 70.45 73.07 -17.33
N SER A 34 70.55 72.38 -16.18
CA SER A 34 71.58 71.35 -15.95
C SER A 34 71.37 70.53 -14.66
N SER A 35 70.72 71.08 -13.62
CA SER A 35 70.49 70.40 -12.33
C SER A 35 69.06 69.80 -12.19
N GLY A 36 68.11 70.24 -13.02
CA GLY A 36 66.71 69.77 -13.01
C GLY A 36 66.52 68.34 -13.55
N GLU A 37 67.36 67.89 -14.49
CA GLU A 37 67.22 66.57 -15.11
C GLU A 37 67.44 65.41 -14.13
N LYS A 38 68.38 65.57 -13.17
CA LYS A 38 68.64 64.56 -12.14
C LYS A 38 67.46 64.46 -11.15
N LYS A 39 66.91 65.59 -10.73
CA LYS A 39 65.73 65.65 -9.84
C LYS A 39 64.47 65.12 -10.53
N SER A 40 64.28 65.42 -11.81
CA SER A 40 63.18 64.89 -12.63
C SER A 40 63.27 63.37 -12.76
N LYS A 41 64.44 62.81 -13.08
CA LYS A 41 64.64 61.35 -13.14
C LYS A 41 64.37 60.66 -11.80
N LEU A 42 64.82 61.25 -10.68
CA LEU A 42 64.52 60.75 -9.33
C LEU A 42 63.03 60.81 -8.99
N PHE A 43 62.35 61.89 -9.39
CA PHE A 43 60.92 62.06 -9.21
C PHE A 43 60.12 60.99 -9.98
N TRP A 44 60.41 60.81 -11.28
CA TRP A 44 59.77 59.79 -12.11
C TRP A 44 60.03 58.38 -11.57
N LYS A 45 61.26 58.10 -11.13
CA LYS A 45 61.61 56.80 -10.53
C LYS A 45 60.85 56.53 -9.23
N ARG A 46 60.69 57.52 -8.35
CA ARG A 46 59.90 57.39 -7.12
C ARG A 46 58.41 57.19 -7.44
N HIS A 47 57.87 57.97 -8.38
CA HIS A 47 56.47 57.86 -8.78
C HIS A 47 56.17 56.51 -9.45
N GLU A 48 57.11 55.99 -10.25
CA GLU A 48 57.02 54.65 -10.83
C GLU A 48 57.06 53.57 -9.75
N GLN A 49 57.95 53.68 -8.76
CA GLN A 49 57.98 52.79 -7.60
C GLN A 49 56.68 52.84 -6.79
N GLU A 50 56.13 54.03 -6.52
CA GLU A 50 54.84 54.18 -5.82
C GLU A 50 53.69 53.55 -6.61
N ARG A 51 53.65 53.70 -7.94
CA ARG A 51 52.64 53.02 -8.78
C ARG A 51 52.79 51.50 -8.76
N GLU A 52 54.02 51.00 -8.80
CA GLU A 52 54.27 49.56 -8.67
C GLU A 52 53.86 49.03 -7.30
N GLU A 53 54.17 49.74 -6.22
CA GLU A 53 53.79 49.36 -4.85
C GLU A 53 52.27 49.35 -4.68
N LEU A 54 51.57 50.37 -5.17
CA LEU A 54 50.12 50.41 -5.19
C LEU A 54 49.54 49.25 -6.01
N GLN A 55 50.11 48.95 -7.17
CA GLN A 55 49.66 47.84 -8.00
C GLN A 55 49.90 46.48 -7.32
N ARG A 56 51.04 46.31 -6.62
CA ARG A 56 51.31 45.10 -5.82
C ARG A 56 50.34 44.99 -4.64
N ALA A 57 50.02 46.09 -3.96
CA ALA A 57 49.06 46.12 -2.87
C ALA A 57 47.65 45.75 -3.34
N LEU A 58 47.21 46.30 -4.48
CA LEU A 58 45.92 45.95 -5.11
C LEU A 58 45.85 44.47 -5.46
N ARG A 59 46.87 43.94 -6.15
CA ARG A 59 46.93 42.51 -6.49
C ARG A 59 46.93 41.61 -5.26
N PHE A 60 47.62 42.02 -4.20
CA PHE A 60 47.63 41.28 -2.94
C PHE A 60 46.24 41.27 -2.28
N GLN A 61 45.55 42.41 -2.28
CA GLN A 61 44.18 42.53 -1.77
C GLN A 61 43.19 41.71 -2.61
N GLU A 62 43.25 41.80 -3.93
CA GLU A 62 42.45 40.99 -4.87
C GLU A 62 42.69 39.49 -4.65
N SER A 63 43.96 39.07 -4.54
CA SER A 63 44.30 37.68 -4.25
C SER A 63 43.76 37.21 -2.90
N LYS A 64 43.74 38.09 -1.89
CA LYS A 64 43.18 37.79 -0.58
C LYS A 64 41.65 37.63 -0.64
N MET A 65 40.95 38.53 -1.33
CA MET A 65 39.51 38.46 -1.55
C MET A 65 39.13 37.19 -2.31
N LEU A 66 39.83 36.88 -3.42
CA LEU A 66 39.61 35.68 -4.20
C LEU A 66 39.82 34.40 -3.38
N LYS A 67 40.79 34.40 -2.45
CA LYS A 67 40.99 33.26 -1.52
C LYS A 67 39.85 33.14 -0.52
N GLN A 68 39.27 34.25 -0.06
CA GLN A 68 38.11 34.24 0.83
C GLN A 68 36.86 33.75 0.10
N GLU A 69 36.62 34.25 -1.11
CA GLU A 69 35.51 33.83 -1.98
C GLU A 69 35.56 32.32 -2.26
N ARG A 70 36.74 31.79 -2.66
CA ARG A 70 36.92 30.35 -2.87
C ARG A 70 36.66 29.51 -1.62
N ARG A 71 36.96 30.03 -0.42
CA ARG A 71 36.66 29.33 0.84
C ARG A 71 35.15 29.30 1.09
N PHE A 72 34.49 30.43 0.89
CA PHE A 72 33.05 30.54 1.01
C PHE A 72 32.32 29.61 0.04
N ASP A 73 32.73 29.57 -1.23
CA ASP A 73 32.16 28.65 -2.23
C ASP A 73 32.34 27.18 -1.84
N GLN A 74 33.51 26.83 -1.29
CA GLN A 74 33.77 25.47 -0.80
C GLN A 74 32.89 25.12 0.39
N GLU A 75 32.67 26.05 1.32
CA GLU A 75 31.77 25.87 2.46
C GLU A 75 30.33 25.70 2.00
N LEU A 76 29.85 26.57 1.09
CA LEU A 76 28.51 26.49 0.52
C LEU A 76 28.29 25.17 -0.23
N LYS A 77 29.29 24.70 -0.99
CA LYS A 77 29.22 23.40 -1.68
C LYS A 77 29.13 22.24 -0.69
N LYS A 78 29.90 22.28 0.40
CA LYS A 78 29.84 21.26 1.46
C LYS A 78 28.50 21.28 2.18
N GLU A 79 27.94 22.46 2.44
CA GLU A 79 26.63 22.60 3.06
C GLU A 79 25.53 22.03 2.18
N ARG A 80 25.53 22.34 0.87
CA ARG A 80 24.60 21.75 -0.09
C ARG A 80 24.69 20.23 -0.14
N GLN A 81 25.90 19.67 -0.17
CA GLN A 81 26.11 18.23 -0.13
C GLN A 81 25.60 17.58 1.16
N ARG A 82 25.75 18.26 2.31
CA ARG A 82 25.19 17.78 3.59
C ARG A 82 23.67 17.82 3.59
N ALA A 83 23.09 18.91 3.10
CA ALA A 83 21.64 19.06 3.00
C ALA A 83 21.03 18.01 2.05
N GLU A 84 21.71 17.71 0.94
CA GLU A 84 21.30 16.68 -0.01
C GLU A 84 21.31 15.28 0.63
N ARG A 85 22.38 14.91 1.35
CA ARG A 85 22.44 13.63 2.07
C ARG A 85 21.37 13.48 3.15
N LEU A 86 21.14 14.54 3.93
CA LEU A 86 20.08 14.52 4.94
C LEU A 86 18.69 14.37 4.32
N LYS A 87 18.49 14.94 3.14
CA LYS A 87 17.26 14.76 2.39
C LYS A 87 17.11 13.32 1.89
N GLU A 88 18.16 12.75 1.30
CA GLU A 88 18.18 11.34 0.86
C GLU A 88 17.89 10.40 2.03
N GLU A 89 18.52 10.60 3.19
CA GLU A 89 18.28 9.79 4.40
C GLU A 89 16.83 9.90 4.90
N LEU A 90 16.22 11.09 4.83
CA LEU A 90 14.82 11.30 5.21
C LEU A 90 13.86 10.61 4.23
N ASP A 91 14.12 10.75 2.92
CA ASP A 91 13.32 10.12 1.88
C ASP A 91 13.40 8.58 1.98
N GLU A 92 14.56 8.03 2.32
CA GLU A 92 14.73 6.60 2.60
C GLU A 92 13.93 6.15 3.84
N GLN A 93 13.96 6.92 4.93
CA GLN A 93 13.18 6.61 6.13
C GLN A 93 11.67 6.59 5.84
N ILE A 94 11.17 7.60 5.14
CA ILE A 94 9.76 7.67 4.73
C ILE A 94 9.40 6.45 3.87
N ALA A 95 10.23 6.11 2.89
CA ALA A 95 9.99 4.95 2.02
C ALA A 95 9.97 3.62 2.81
N THR A 96 10.83 3.47 3.82
CA THR A 96 10.81 2.27 4.67
C THR A 96 9.57 2.20 5.56
N GLU A 97 9.13 3.33 6.12
CA GLU A 97 7.92 3.40 6.94
C GLU A 97 6.66 3.11 6.12
N GLU A 98 6.60 3.62 4.89
CA GLU A 98 5.49 3.35 3.96
C GLU A 98 5.42 1.87 3.58
N ARG A 99 6.56 1.22 3.29
CA ARG A 99 6.59 -0.23 3.02
C ARG A 99 6.09 -1.03 4.21
N GLN A 100 6.53 -0.68 5.42
CA GLN A 100 6.11 -1.37 6.63
C GLN A 100 4.61 -1.21 6.89
N LYS A 101 4.08 0.01 6.71
CA LYS A 101 2.63 0.26 6.81
C LYS A 101 1.82 -0.55 5.79
N GLN A 102 2.32 -0.67 4.56
CA GLN A 102 1.67 -1.50 3.53
C GLN A 102 1.67 -2.97 3.91
N GLU A 103 2.79 -3.51 4.39
CA GLU A 103 2.89 -4.90 4.85
C GLU A 103 1.95 -5.18 6.03
N ASP A 104 1.90 -4.27 7.02
CA ASP A 104 0.99 -4.37 8.15
C ASP A 104 -0.49 -4.33 7.72
N GLU A 105 -0.83 -3.50 6.74
CA GLU A 105 -2.18 -3.43 6.20
C GLU A 105 -2.56 -4.70 5.43
N GLU A 106 -1.65 -5.24 4.61
CA GLU A 106 -1.84 -6.50 3.90
C GLU A 106 -2.02 -7.67 4.87
N ASN A 107 -1.18 -7.76 5.91
CA ASN A 107 -1.30 -8.75 6.96
C ASN A 107 -2.64 -8.65 7.69
N ARG A 108 -3.09 -7.43 8.01
CA ARG A 108 -4.40 -7.20 8.62
C ARG A 108 -5.55 -7.64 7.71
N ARG A 109 -5.49 -7.32 6.41
CA ARG A 109 -6.49 -7.75 5.43
C ARG A 109 -6.54 -9.27 5.31
N PHE A 110 -5.37 -9.91 5.29
CA PHE A 110 -5.26 -11.36 5.26
C PHE A 110 -5.88 -12.02 6.50
N GLN A 111 -5.62 -11.50 7.70
CA GLN A 111 -6.22 -12.01 8.94
C GLN A 111 -7.75 -11.89 8.92
N ILE A 112 -8.30 -10.75 8.49
CA ILE A 112 -9.75 -10.53 8.39
C ILE A 112 -10.37 -11.53 7.40
N GLU A 113 -9.73 -11.78 6.26
CA GLU A 113 -10.23 -12.74 5.27
C GLU A 113 -10.21 -14.18 5.81
N MET A 114 -9.14 -14.57 6.50
CA MET A 114 -9.05 -15.87 7.16
C MET A 114 -10.12 -16.06 8.24
N GLU A 115 -10.41 -15.03 9.02
CA GLU A 115 -11.47 -15.06 10.03
C GLU A 115 -12.86 -15.22 9.39
N LYS A 116 -13.14 -14.45 8.32
CA LYS A 116 -14.38 -14.61 7.54
C LYS A 116 -14.54 -16.00 6.94
N GLN A 117 -13.45 -16.60 6.46
CA GLN A 117 -13.49 -17.98 5.95
C GLN A 117 -13.83 -18.99 7.05
N ARG A 118 -13.22 -18.85 8.23
CA ARG A 118 -13.54 -19.68 9.40
C ARG A 118 -14.99 -19.51 9.83
N GLU A 119 -15.50 -18.28 9.82
CA GLU A 119 -16.89 -17.98 10.15
C GLU A 119 -17.87 -18.63 9.16
N ARG A 120 -17.63 -18.48 7.85
CA ARG A 120 -18.44 -19.17 6.82
C ARG A 120 -18.38 -20.69 6.96
N GLU A 121 -17.21 -21.23 7.28
CA GLU A 121 -17.08 -22.67 7.52
C GLU A 121 -17.91 -23.09 8.74
N LEU A 122 -17.85 -22.35 9.85
CA LEU A 122 -18.67 -22.59 11.05
C LEU A 122 -20.17 -22.42 10.78
N GLU A 123 -20.56 -21.48 9.93
CA GLU A 123 -21.94 -21.28 9.53
C GLU A 123 -22.45 -22.46 8.70
N LEU A 124 -21.67 -22.91 7.71
CA LEU A 124 -21.95 -24.14 6.96
C LEU A 124 -22.01 -25.38 7.88
N LYS A 125 -21.13 -25.45 8.90
CA LYS A 125 -21.18 -26.51 9.93
C LYS A 125 -22.50 -26.49 10.69
N ARG A 126 -22.98 -25.31 11.09
CA ARG A 126 -24.24 -25.13 11.81
C ARG A 126 -25.46 -25.39 10.94
N MET A 127 -25.39 -25.17 9.63
CA MET A 127 -26.53 -25.37 8.74
C MET A 127 -26.95 -26.84 8.64
N GLY A 128 -26.02 -27.80 8.63
CA GLY A 128 -26.31 -29.23 8.51
C GLY A 128 -27.12 -29.82 9.68
N THR A 129 -26.97 -29.25 10.88
CA THR A 129 -27.67 -29.66 12.11
C THR A 129 -28.64 -28.58 12.62
N SER A 130 -28.89 -27.55 11.81
CA SER A 130 -29.82 -26.48 12.18
C SER A 130 -31.25 -27.03 12.39
N PRO A 131 -32.04 -26.46 13.32
CA PRO A 131 -33.42 -26.89 13.52
C PRO A 131 -34.26 -26.86 12.24
N THR A 132 -34.00 -25.89 11.36
CA THR A 132 -34.65 -25.78 10.04
C THR A 132 -34.25 -26.92 9.11
N ALA A 133 -32.98 -27.32 9.07
CA ALA A 133 -32.52 -28.48 8.31
C ALA A 133 -33.12 -29.79 8.83
N LEU A 134 -33.26 -29.94 10.15
CA LEU A 134 -33.91 -31.11 10.75
C LEU A 134 -35.41 -31.18 10.42
N LEU A 135 -36.11 -30.05 10.46
CA LEU A 135 -37.52 -29.98 10.02
C LEU A 135 -37.66 -30.32 8.53
N HIS A 136 -36.77 -29.79 7.69
CA HIS A 136 -36.76 -30.12 6.27
C HIS A 136 -36.51 -31.62 6.02
N LEU A 137 -35.53 -32.21 6.71
CA LEU A 137 -35.24 -33.64 6.63
C LEU A 137 -36.44 -34.49 7.05
N ARG A 138 -37.14 -34.11 8.12
CA ARG A 138 -38.39 -34.76 8.56
C ARG A 138 -39.44 -34.78 7.44
N GLU A 139 -39.57 -33.67 6.73
CA GLU A 139 -40.56 -33.50 5.67
C GLU A 139 -40.19 -34.28 4.40
N LEU A 140 -38.89 -34.39 4.08
CA LEU A 140 -38.40 -35.29 3.03
C LEU A 140 -38.71 -36.75 3.37
N VAL A 141 -38.43 -37.19 4.61
CA VAL A 141 -38.70 -38.56 5.07
C VAL A 141 -40.19 -38.88 5.02
N ARG A 142 -41.04 -37.96 5.48
CA ARG A 142 -42.50 -38.12 5.42
C ARG A 142 -42.99 -38.23 3.98
N SER A 143 -42.53 -37.35 3.10
CA SER A 143 -42.91 -37.35 1.67
C SER A 143 -42.48 -38.63 0.97
N ARG A 144 -41.27 -39.14 1.27
CA ARG A 144 -40.78 -40.42 0.76
C ARG A 144 -41.66 -41.57 1.22
N TYR A 145 -42.00 -41.62 2.52
CA TYR A 145 -42.85 -42.67 3.06
C TYR A 145 -44.26 -42.65 2.43
N GLU A 146 -44.85 -41.46 2.26
CA GLU A 146 -46.14 -41.30 1.58
C GLU A 146 -46.09 -41.85 0.14
N LEU A 147 -45.04 -41.52 -0.62
CA LEU A 147 -44.83 -42.08 -1.96
C LEU A 147 -44.61 -43.60 -1.94
N ASP A 148 -43.81 -44.12 -1.01
CA ASP A 148 -43.56 -45.56 -0.89
C ASP A 148 -44.86 -46.33 -0.62
N MET A 149 -45.73 -45.79 0.25
CA MET A 149 -47.04 -46.36 0.54
C MET A 149 -47.97 -46.31 -0.68
N GLU A 150 -47.96 -45.20 -1.44
CA GLU A 150 -48.73 -45.11 -2.69
C GLU A 150 -48.24 -46.10 -3.75
N ILE A 151 -46.92 -46.20 -3.94
CA ILE A 151 -46.31 -47.14 -4.87
C ILE A 151 -46.69 -48.57 -4.49
N TRP A 152 -46.60 -48.91 -3.21
CA TRP A 152 -46.96 -50.23 -2.69
C TRP A 152 -48.44 -50.56 -2.87
N ARG A 153 -49.33 -49.59 -2.67
CA ARG A 153 -50.77 -49.75 -2.93
C ARG A 153 -51.07 -49.98 -4.41
N MET A 154 -50.26 -49.43 -5.29
CA MET A 154 -50.40 -49.54 -6.75
C MET A 154 -49.60 -50.70 -7.37
N ARG A 155 -49.02 -51.62 -6.58
CA ARG A 155 -48.17 -52.70 -7.11
C ARG A 155 -48.85 -53.57 -8.18
N ASP A 156 -50.15 -53.79 -8.07
CA ASP A 156 -50.95 -54.62 -8.98
C ASP A 156 -51.60 -53.82 -10.12
N THR A 157 -51.03 -52.66 -10.49
CA THR A 157 -51.63 -51.81 -11.53
C THR A 157 -51.47 -52.36 -12.94
N ARG A 158 -52.47 -52.11 -13.80
CA ARG A 158 -52.44 -52.50 -15.22
C ARG A 158 -51.30 -51.81 -15.97
N ARG A 159 -50.79 -52.44 -17.03
CA ARG A 159 -49.67 -51.91 -17.84
C ARG A 159 -49.84 -50.44 -18.25
N ALA A 160 -51.07 -50.02 -18.57
CA ALA A 160 -51.37 -48.64 -18.95
C ALA A 160 -51.06 -47.61 -17.84
N ASN A 161 -51.21 -47.98 -16.57
CA ASN A 161 -50.99 -47.09 -15.42
C ASN A 161 -49.54 -47.12 -14.90
N ARG A 162 -48.69 -48.00 -15.45
CA ARG A 162 -47.30 -48.15 -14.98
C ARG A 162 -46.49 -46.87 -15.15
N LYS A 163 -46.72 -46.10 -16.20
CA LYS A 163 -46.03 -44.82 -16.42
C LYS A 163 -46.21 -43.84 -15.25
N VAL A 164 -47.43 -43.73 -14.74
CA VAL A 164 -47.74 -42.87 -13.57
C VAL A 164 -47.03 -43.40 -12.32
N LEU A 165 -46.97 -44.73 -12.18
CA LEU A 165 -46.27 -45.37 -11.08
C LEU A 165 -44.75 -45.17 -11.16
N GLU A 166 -44.16 -45.27 -12.34
CA GLU A 166 -42.74 -44.98 -12.61
C GLU A 166 -42.36 -43.54 -12.25
N GLU A 167 -43.22 -42.56 -12.53
CA GLU A 167 -43.00 -41.17 -12.13
C GLU A 167 -43.02 -40.99 -10.60
N LYS A 168 -43.87 -41.73 -9.89
CA LYS A 168 -43.87 -41.74 -8.41
C LYS A 168 -42.61 -42.41 -7.85
N MET A 169 -42.20 -43.53 -8.44
CA MET A 169 -40.98 -44.25 -8.09
C MET A 169 -39.74 -43.36 -8.27
N HIS A 170 -39.64 -42.68 -9.41
CA HIS A 170 -38.54 -41.75 -9.67
C HIS A 170 -38.48 -40.63 -8.63
N ARG A 171 -39.63 -40.01 -8.31
CA ARG A 171 -39.71 -38.98 -7.26
C ARG A 171 -39.29 -39.52 -5.90
N ALA A 172 -39.73 -40.71 -5.54
CA ALA A 172 -39.31 -41.36 -4.32
C ALA A 172 -37.78 -41.52 -4.32
N ASP A 173 -37.17 -42.02 -5.39
CA ASP A 173 -35.72 -42.26 -5.48
C ASP A 173 -34.90 -40.95 -5.49
N VAL A 174 -35.46 -39.84 -5.99
CA VAL A 174 -34.89 -38.50 -5.80
C VAL A 174 -34.88 -38.12 -4.33
N LEU A 175 -36.02 -38.25 -3.62
CA LEU A 175 -36.09 -37.92 -2.19
C LEU A 175 -35.13 -38.76 -1.35
N LEU A 176 -34.98 -40.06 -1.65
CA LEU A 176 -34.02 -40.91 -0.94
C LEU A 176 -32.58 -40.40 -1.08
N ARG A 177 -32.19 -40.00 -2.30
CA ARG A 177 -30.86 -39.43 -2.54
C ARG A 177 -30.65 -38.11 -1.81
N GLU A 178 -31.68 -37.27 -1.72
CA GLU A 178 -31.63 -35.99 -1.00
C GLU A 178 -31.51 -36.19 0.51
N ILE A 179 -32.29 -37.14 1.08
CA ILE A 179 -32.17 -37.57 2.48
C ILE A 179 -30.75 -38.09 2.77
N GLN A 180 -30.22 -38.95 1.89
CA GLN A 180 -28.85 -39.47 2.00
C GLN A 180 -27.81 -38.35 1.94
N ALA A 181 -27.92 -37.41 1.00
CA ALA A 181 -27.00 -36.28 0.87
C ALA A 181 -27.03 -35.36 2.09
N THR A 182 -28.22 -35.14 2.66
CA THR A 182 -28.38 -34.30 3.86
C THR A 182 -27.69 -34.95 5.06
N VAL A 183 -27.94 -36.24 5.29
CA VAL A 183 -27.37 -36.98 6.43
C VAL A 183 -25.87 -37.29 6.23
N SER A 184 -25.38 -37.43 4.99
CA SER A 184 -23.93 -37.55 4.74
C SER A 184 -23.17 -36.26 5.02
N SER A 185 -23.83 -35.10 4.89
CA SER A 185 -23.24 -33.80 5.19
C SER A 185 -23.10 -33.51 6.68
N TRP A 186 -23.76 -34.29 7.55
CA TRP A 186 -23.63 -34.16 9.00
C TRP A 186 -22.20 -34.40 9.44
N LYS A 187 -21.65 -33.46 10.22
CA LYS A 187 -20.35 -33.63 10.86
C LYS A 187 -20.51 -34.49 12.11
N MET A 188 -19.83 -35.63 12.11
CA MET A 188 -19.81 -36.56 13.25
C MET A 188 -18.72 -36.15 14.26
N ASP A 189 -18.89 -34.96 14.83
CA ASP A 189 -17.94 -34.35 15.76
C ASP A 189 -18.59 -34.04 17.13
N ARG A 190 -17.83 -34.20 18.21
CA ARG A 190 -18.23 -33.86 19.58
C ARG A 190 -18.41 -32.35 19.79
N GLU A 191 -17.90 -31.51 18.89
CA GLU A 191 -18.17 -30.06 18.91
C GLU A 191 -19.61 -29.70 18.53
N VAL A 192 -20.30 -30.58 17.79
CA VAL A 192 -21.64 -30.33 17.25
C VAL A 192 -22.71 -31.14 17.97
N TRP A 193 -22.37 -32.33 18.45
CA TRP A 193 -23.27 -33.28 19.06
C TRP A 193 -22.80 -33.65 20.46
N GLU A 194 -23.76 -33.81 21.38
CA GLU A 194 -23.49 -34.49 22.65
C GLU A 194 -23.14 -35.97 22.40
N GLU A 195 -22.45 -36.62 23.34
CA GLU A 195 -21.91 -37.98 23.12
C GLU A 195 -23.00 -39.00 22.73
N ASP A 196 -24.14 -38.99 23.41
CA ASP A 196 -25.27 -39.88 23.12
C ASP A 196 -25.92 -39.57 21.76
N GLU A 197 -26.02 -38.29 21.41
CA GLU A 197 -26.60 -37.85 20.13
C GLU A 197 -25.69 -38.17 18.96
N LEU A 198 -24.38 -38.07 19.17
CA LEU A 198 -23.36 -38.38 18.18
C LEU A 198 -23.42 -39.86 17.78
N ASP A 199 -23.57 -40.76 18.75
CA ASP A 199 -23.69 -42.18 18.49
C ASP A 199 -24.99 -42.51 17.76
N MET A 200 -26.09 -41.85 18.12
CA MET A 200 -27.35 -41.97 17.39
C MET A 200 -27.24 -41.43 15.96
N ALA A 201 -26.59 -40.29 15.74
CA ALA A 201 -26.38 -39.70 14.41
C ALA A 201 -25.53 -40.62 13.53
N LYS A 202 -24.47 -41.24 14.08
CA LYS A 202 -23.67 -42.26 13.39
C LYS A 202 -24.48 -43.49 13.04
N GLU A 203 -25.32 -43.98 13.96
CA GLU A 203 -26.19 -45.13 13.72
C GLU A 203 -27.19 -44.83 12.59
N ILE A 204 -27.82 -43.66 12.61
CA ILE A 204 -28.75 -43.21 11.55
C ILE A 204 -28.02 -43.12 10.22
N GLN A 205 -26.85 -42.48 10.17
CA GLN A 205 -26.07 -42.34 8.95
C GLN A 205 -25.66 -43.71 8.40
N SER A 206 -25.16 -44.60 9.26
CA SER A 206 -24.77 -45.96 8.90
C SER A 206 -25.96 -46.73 8.30
N ARG A 207 -27.10 -46.78 9.00
CA ARG A 207 -28.33 -47.44 8.52
C ARG A 207 -28.88 -46.81 7.25
N LEU A 208 -28.62 -45.53 7.00
CA LEU A 208 -29.09 -44.84 5.81
C LEU A 208 -28.24 -45.10 4.57
N MET A 209 -26.94 -45.30 4.78
CA MET A 209 -25.96 -45.60 3.73
C MET A 209 -25.80 -47.10 3.47
N GLU A 210 -26.28 -47.95 4.36
CA GLU A 210 -26.33 -49.39 4.14
C GLU A 210 -27.12 -49.72 2.86
N ASP A 211 -26.57 -50.66 2.08
CA ASP A 211 -27.19 -51.14 0.85
C ASP A 211 -28.44 -51.97 1.15
N GLY A 212 -29.31 -52.18 0.16
CA GLY A 212 -30.56 -52.92 0.32
C GLY A 212 -31.79 -52.07 0.62
N LYS A 213 -31.63 -50.75 0.77
CA LYS A 213 -32.77 -49.84 0.69
C LYS A 213 -33.41 -49.93 -0.69
N ARG A 214 -34.74 -49.99 -0.72
CA ARG A 214 -35.48 -50.21 -1.96
C ARG A 214 -35.38 -48.97 -2.87
N ASN A 215 -34.47 -49.07 -3.84
CA ASN A 215 -34.47 -48.21 -5.03
C ASN A 215 -35.54 -48.74 -6.00
N TRP A 216 -36.63 -47.99 -6.16
CA TRP A 216 -37.78 -48.45 -6.91
C TRP A 216 -37.47 -48.58 -8.39
N ALA A 217 -36.66 -47.68 -8.96
CA ALA A 217 -36.26 -47.76 -10.36
C ALA A 217 -35.54 -49.10 -10.69
N LEU A 218 -34.74 -49.62 -9.76
CA LEU A 218 -34.04 -50.91 -9.94
C LEU A 218 -34.93 -52.12 -9.61
N ASN A 219 -35.79 -51.97 -8.62
CA ASN A 219 -36.64 -53.04 -8.08
C ASN A 219 -38.13 -52.62 -8.11
N PRO A 220 -38.73 -52.54 -9.30
CA PRO A 220 -40.15 -52.16 -9.42
C PRO A 220 -41.05 -53.23 -8.81
N PRO A 221 -42.22 -52.84 -8.26
CA PRO A 221 -43.09 -53.75 -7.51
C PRO A 221 -43.74 -54.85 -8.35
N TRP A 222 -43.69 -54.77 -9.68
CA TRP A 222 -44.22 -55.78 -10.60
C TRP A 222 -43.16 -56.76 -11.13
N LYS A 223 -41.91 -56.66 -10.65
CA LYS A 223 -40.80 -57.55 -11.04
C LYS A 223 -40.51 -58.65 -10.02
N THR A 224 -41.19 -58.63 -8.87
CA THR A 224 -41.18 -59.69 -7.86
C THR A 224 -41.96 -60.92 -8.28
#